data_AF-A0A0F8V785-F1
#
_entry.id   AF-A0A0F8V785-F1
#
_cell.length_a   1.000
_cell.length_b   1.000
_cell.length_c   1.000
_cell.angle_alpha   90.00
_cell.angle_beta   90.00
_cell.angle_gamma   90.00
#
_symmetry.space_group_name_H-M   'P 1'
#
loop_
_entity.id
_entity.type
_entity.pdbx_description
1 polymer ?
#
loop_
_entity_poly.entity_id
_entity_poly.type
_entity_poly.pdbx_seq_one_letter_code
_entity_poly.pdbx_strand_id
1 'polypeptide(L)'
;FPVTIMDAYLFTYMHLEEKDIVPIFQKTLDYSRNLNSEFNVITVLWHDNVLKMKGGRMYKNILEFLTSQDDVKICKGEELVSILK
;
A
#
# COMPACT_ATOMS: atom_id res chain seq x y z
N PHE A 1 -12.19 1.42 9.86
CA PHE A 1 -11.96 2.28 8.68
C PHE A 1 -10.73 1.74 7.95
N PRO A 2 -10.71 1.65 6.61
CA PRO A 2 -9.57 1.10 5.89
C PRO A 2 -8.29 1.91 6.13
N VAL A 3 -7.14 1.24 6.20
CA VAL A 3 -5.84 1.92 6.27
C VAL A 3 -5.54 2.48 4.89
N THR A 4 -5.14 3.76 4.80
CA THR A 4 -4.88 4.41 3.51
C THR A 4 -3.43 4.85 3.40
N ILE A 5 -2.79 4.50 2.28
CA ILE A 5 -1.49 5.01 1.85
C ILE A 5 -1.71 5.86 0.61
N MET A 6 -1.14 7.07 0.56
CA MET A 6 -1.17 7.93 -0.64
C MET A 6 0.22 8.47 -0.96
N ASP A 7 0.65 8.29 -2.20
CA ASP A 7 1.95 8.77 -2.71
C ASP A 7 2.22 10.27 -2.43
N ALA A 8 1.23 11.13 -2.65
CA ALA A 8 1.34 12.55 -2.36
C ALA A 8 1.66 12.81 -0.87
N TYR A 9 1.09 12.01 0.05
CA TYR A 9 1.46 12.10 1.46
C TYR A 9 2.86 11.59 1.75
N LEU A 10 3.19 10.41 1.22
CA LEU A 10 4.49 9.79 1.44
C LEU A 10 5.64 10.70 0.98
N PHE A 11 5.51 11.32 -0.19
CA PHE A 11 6.61 12.07 -0.82
C PHE A 11 6.56 13.57 -0.52
N THR A 12 5.38 14.18 -0.52
CA THR A 12 5.26 15.65 -0.36
C THR A 12 5.24 16.06 1.11
N TYR A 13 4.57 15.31 1.98
CA TYR A 13 4.38 15.72 3.38
C TYR A 13 5.26 14.95 4.37
N MET A 14 5.48 13.66 4.13
CA MET A 14 6.32 12.83 5.00
C MET A 14 7.80 12.84 4.59
N HIS A 15 8.11 13.37 3.40
CA HIS A 15 9.46 13.48 2.86
C HIS A 15 10.25 12.16 2.88
N LEU A 16 9.57 11.04 2.63
CA LEU A 16 10.21 9.72 2.63
C LEU A 16 11.20 9.58 1.48
N GLU A 17 12.34 8.96 1.76
CA GLU A 17 13.30 8.56 0.75
C GLU A 17 12.93 7.19 0.17
N GLU A 18 13.46 6.85 -1.01
CA GLU A 18 13.16 5.59 -1.70
C GLU A 18 13.44 4.35 -0.84
N LYS A 19 14.49 4.40 -0.02
CA LYS A 19 14.85 3.33 0.92
C LYS A 19 13.79 3.05 1.99
N ASP A 20 12.96 4.05 2.30
CA ASP A 20 11.96 3.98 3.39
C ASP A 20 10.59 3.48 2.90
N ILE A 21 10.40 3.37 1.59
CA ILE A 21 9.10 3.05 1.00
C ILE A 21 8.64 1.64 1.33
N VAL A 22 9.43 0.62 1.01
CA VAL A 22 9.07 -0.78 1.38
C VAL A 22 8.89 -0.93 2.90
N PRO A 23 9.77 -0.37 3.77
CA PRO A 23 9.53 -0.35 5.21
C PRO A 23 8.18 0.26 5.65
N ILE A 24 7.68 1.30 4.98
CA ILE A 24 6.35 1.86 5.29
C ILE A 24 5.23 0.89 4.92
N PHE A 25 5.30 0.22 3.78
CA PHE A 25 4.33 -0.81 3.41
C PHE A 25 4.35 -1.97 4.41
N GLN A 26 5.53 -2.43 4.84
CA GLN A 26 5.67 -3.45 5.89
C GLN A 26 4.98 -3.00 7.20
N LYS A 27 5.30 -1.80 7.69
CA LYS A 27 4.67 -1.26 8.91
C LYS A 27 3.15 -1.15 8.80
N THR A 28 2.65 -0.81 7.61
CA THR A 28 1.21 -0.73 7.34
C THR A 28 0.56 -2.11 7.39
N LEU A 29 1.19 -3.12 6.78
CA LEU A 29 0.73 -4.51 6.88
C LEU A 29 0.74 -4.98 8.33
N ASP A 30 1.82 -4.75 9.07
CA ASP A 30 1.93 -5.17 10.46
C ASP A 30 0.90 -4.49 11.36
N TYR A 31 0.66 -3.19 11.15
CA TYR A 31 -0.43 -2.49 11.82
C TYR A 31 -1.78 -3.13 11.50
N SER A 32 -2.04 -3.40 10.22
CA SER A 32 -3.29 -4.01 9.75
C SER A 32 -3.50 -5.43 10.32
N ARG A 33 -2.45 -6.25 10.38
CA ARG A 33 -2.49 -7.62 10.92
C ARG A 33 -2.81 -7.65 12.42
N ASN A 34 -2.42 -6.60 13.14
CA ASN A 34 -2.70 -6.46 14.56
C ASN A 34 -4.09 -5.87 14.86
N LEU A 35 -4.85 -5.48 13.83
CA LEU A 35 -6.27 -5.15 14.00
C LEU A 35 -7.04 -6.44 14.25
N ASN A 36 -7.84 -6.48 15.33
CA ASN A 36 -8.64 -7.64 15.72
C ASN A 36 -9.85 -7.82 14.77
N SER A 37 -9.59 -8.15 13.51
CA SER A 37 -10.55 -8.36 12.44
C SER A 37 -10.19 -9.59 11.62
N GLU A 38 -11.20 -10.31 11.14
CA GLU A 38 -11.03 -11.50 10.30
C GLU A 38 -10.36 -11.18 8.96
N PHE A 39 -10.63 -10.00 8.41
CA PHE A 39 -9.97 -9.47 7.23
C PHE A 39 -9.82 -7.96 7.35
N ASN A 40 -8.79 -7.40 6.71
CA ASN A 40 -8.56 -5.97 6.69
C ASN A 40 -8.40 -5.45 5.26
N VAL A 41 -8.75 -4.18 5.05
CA VAL A 41 -8.63 -3.51 3.76
C VAL A 41 -7.63 -2.38 3.88
N ILE A 42 -6.64 -2.41 3.00
CA ILE A 42 -5.67 -1.34 2.80
C ILE A 42 -5.93 -0.73 1.43
N THR A 43 -6.11 0.59 1.38
CA THR A 43 -6.28 1.34 0.13
C THR A 43 -4.97 2.05 -0.21
N VAL A 44 -4.44 1.79 -1.41
CA VAL A 44 -3.26 2.46 -1.94
C VAL A 44 -3.71 3.42 -3.03
N LEU A 45 -3.52 4.72 -2.79
CA LEU A 45 -3.80 5.79 -3.73
C LEU A 45 -2.50 6.22 -4.39
N TRP A 46 -2.47 6.17 -5.72
CA TRP A 46 -1.26 6.37 -6.50
C TRP A 46 -1.62 7.20 -7.75
N HIS A 47 -0.88 8.27 -8.01
CA HIS A 47 -1.09 9.12 -9.18
C HIS A 47 -0.31 8.57 -10.38
N ASP A 48 -0.88 8.65 -11.57
CA ASP A 48 -0.29 8.14 -12.81
C ASP A 48 1.13 8.71 -13.06
N ASN A 49 1.34 9.99 -12.73
CA ASN A 49 2.59 10.69 -12.94
C ASN A 49 3.68 10.40 -11.90
N VAL A 50 3.36 9.68 -10.84
CA VAL A 50 4.29 9.46 -9.72
C VAL A 50 5.52 8.64 -10.13
N LEU A 51 5.42 7.82 -11.17
CA LEU A 51 6.58 7.08 -11.72
C LEU A 51 7.70 8.02 -12.18
N LYS A 52 7.38 9.29 -12.48
CA LYS A 52 8.34 10.34 -12.84
C LYS A 52 8.89 11.09 -11.61
N MET A 53 8.34 10.86 -10.42
CA MET A 53 8.73 11.50 -9.16
C MET A 53 9.77 10.67 -8.40
N LYS A 54 10.59 11.35 -7.57
CA LYS A 54 11.44 10.66 -6.58
C LYS A 54 10.52 9.89 -5.63
N GLY A 55 10.84 8.62 -5.36
CA GLY A 55 9.97 7.75 -4.55
C GLY A 55 9.02 6.89 -5.38
N GLY A 56 8.36 7.45 -6.40
CA GLY A 56 7.42 6.68 -7.23
C GLY A 56 8.07 5.63 -8.14
N ARG A 57 9.38 5.75 -8.40
CA ARG A 57 10.17 4.70 -9.09
C ARG A 57 10.19 3.38 -8.32
N MET A 58 9.88 3.40 -7.02
CA MET A 58 9.79 2.20 -6.18
C MET A 58 8.51 1.39 -6.42
N TYR A 59 7.61 1.81 -7.32
CA TYR A 59 6.36 1.09 -7.58
C TYR A 59 6.58 -0.41 -7.87
N LYS A 60 7.61 -0.74 -8.66
CA LYS A 60 7.98 -2.13 -8.92
C LYS A 60 8.31 -2.88 -7.62
N ASN A 61 9.16 -2.30 -6.77
CA ASN A 61 9.57 -2.90 -5.51
C ASN A 61 8.40 -3.02 -4.51
N ILE A 62 7.48 -2.04 -4.49
CA ILE A 62 6.25 -2.11 -3.71
C ILE A 62 5.42 -3.31 -4.17
N LEU A 63 5.21 -3.45 -5.49
CA LEU A 63 4.42 -4.53 -6.04
C LEU A 63 5.04 -5.89 -5.75
N GLU A 64 6.35 -6.04 -6.00
CA GLU A 64 7.10 -7.26 -5.67
C GLU A 64 6.94 -7.62 -4.19
N PHE A 65 7.14 -6.66 -3.29
CA PHE A 65 6.98 -6.85 -1.85
C PHE A 65 5.56 -7.28 -1.46
N LEU A 66 4.52 -6.61 -1.98
CA LEU A 66 3.12 -6.93 -1.64
C LEU A 66 2.71 -8.30 -2.19
N THR A 67 3.13 -8.63 -3.41
CA THR A 67 2.83 -9.94 -4.03
C THR A 67 3.60 -11.10 -3.42
N SER A 68 4.69 -10.82 -2.69
CA SER A 68 5.46 -11.85 -1.97
C SER A 68 4.88 -12.20 -0.60
N GLN A 69 3.79 -11.56 -0.17
CA GLN A 69 3.14 -11.85 1.11
C GLN A 69 2.03 -12.88 0.90
N ASP A 70 2.10 -14.00 1.63
CA ASP A 70 1.12 -15.10 1.49
C ASP A 70 -0.30 -14.70 1.92
N ASP A 71 -0.43 -13.70 2.80
CA ASP A 71 -1.69 -13.22 3.38
C ASP A 71 -2.24 -11.96 2.70
N VAL A 72 -1.64 -11.48 1.61
CA VAL A 72 -2.06 -10.26 0.90
C VAL A 72 -2.65 -10.58 -0.46
N LYS A 73 -3.86 -10.07 -0.72
CA LYS A 73 -4.50 -10.12 -2.04
C LYS A 73 -4.65 -8.72 -2.62
N ILE A 74 -3.94 -8.44 -3.72
CA ILE A 74 -4.15 -7.23 -4.53
C ILE A 74 -5.34 -7.49 -5.45
N CYS A 75 -6.34 -6.61 -5.40
CA CYS A 75 -7.55 -6.72 -6.21
C CYS A 75 -8.04 -5.33 -6.65
N LYS A 76 -8.92 -5.32 -7.65
CA LYS A 76 -9.63 -4.09 -8.03
C LYS A 76 -10.72 -3.77 -7.00
N GLY A 77 -11.10 -2.50 -6.90
CA GLY A 77 -12.17 -2.08 -5.99
C GLY A 77 -13.51 -2.81 -6.22
N GLU A 78 -13.85 -3.10 -7.47
CA GLU A 78 -15.06 -3.87 -7.83
C GLU A 78 -15.01 -5.33 -7.35
N GLU A 79 -13.82 -5.95 -7.36
CA GLU A 79 -13.61 -7.32 -6.88
C GLU A 79 -13.74 -7.37 -5.36
N LEU A 80 -13.26 -6.33 -4.66
CA LEU A 80 -13.42 -6.22 -3.21
C LEU A 80 -14.89 -6.25 -2.78
N VAL A 81 -15.79 -5.60 -3.52
CA VAL A 81 -17.25 -5.63 -3.22
C VAL A 81 -17.78 -7.07 -3.23
N SER A 82 -17.21 -7.95 -4.05
CA SER A 82 -17.60 -9.36 -4.10
C SER A 82 -17.04 -10.19 -2.94
N ILE A 83 -15.93 -9.76 -2.33
CA ILE A 83 -15.30 -10.41 -1.17
C ILE A 83 -16.03 -10.05 0.13
N LEU A 84 -16.61 -8.84 0.21
CA LEU A 84 -17.30 -8.34 1.40
C LEU A 84 -18.74 -8.87 1.58
N LYS A 85 -19.26 -9.63 0.62
CA LYS A 85 -20.61 -10.21 0.65
C LYS A 85 -20.62 -11.55 1.34
#